data_AF-A0A355BQU2-F1
#
_entry.id   AF-A0A355BQU2-F1
#
_cell.length_a   1.000
_cell.length_b   1.000
_cell.length_c   1.000
_cell.angle_alpha   90.00
_cell.angle_beta   90.00
_cell.angle_gamma   90.00
#
_symmetry.space_group_name_H-M   'P 1'
#
loop_
_entity.id
_entity.type
_entity.pdbx_description
1 polymer ?
#
loop_
_entity_poly.entity_id
_entity_poly.type
_entity_poly.pdbx_seq_one_letter_code
_entity_poly.pdbx_strand_id
1 'polypeptide(L)'
;MLFACMMAVTAFGLTDTLRYTVLTTEKISGKQLVWSDGPNQISYAYQFNDRGRGPKIRVDIRLENGVVVSRTVTGVDYFKGAVQEQYTLSNGTATWSNKTESGSKAVNGPVLYSPMEGAPGEIELALRLLWKQPSRELDMIPAGKLRARHVKNHTARVNGFPEELEMYEFSGSGGPPAYLWLTPKHEFFAEVTDWSSIIKQGYEFLVPELIKLQDEIEEDYYAEQAVKLTHLPKTAVAFTHVNVFDANKGKVIADQTVVMENGKITQVGKAKKIKLAAGVKEVDGHGKMLLPGLWDNHAHYDMTQGLYHLAGGVTNIKDMANALNLPEIKGMVDQDELLGPEISIMSGFIDFAGPFAGPTGKIVKTLDEGLAAVNFYADKGYQQVKLYSSIPVEWVKPLAAEAHKRGLKVVGHVPSYMTAERAINDGYDQVIHMNMIMLNFLGDTIDTRSMGRFIKVAERARQIDTKGPAVAKFIQLLKSRQIVVDPTMAIFEGMFTNEPGKMAAGYETVASTLPPEIRRSLYRGGLP
;
A
#
# COMPACT_ATOMS: atom_id res chain seq x y z
N MET A 1 -26.08 45.46 -57.14
CA MET A 1 -26.30 44.07 -57.59
C MET A 1 -25.65 43.14 -56.58
N LEU A 2 -26.47 42.27 -55.99
CA LEU A 2 -26.12 41.35 -54.91
C LEU A 2 -25.01 40.37 -55.33
N PHE A 3 -24.13 40.02 -54.39
CA PHE A 3 -23.80 38.61 -54.14
C PHE A 3 -23.46 38.43 -52.66
N ALA A 4 -24.33 37.67 -51.99
CA ALA A 4 -24.14 37.18 -50.63
C ALA A 4 -23.13 36.03 -50.65
N CYS A 5 -22.25 35.97 -49.64
CA CYS A 5 -21.48 34.77 -49.34
C CYS A 5 -21.69 34.44 -47.86
N MET A 6 -22.53 33.44 -47.60
CA MET A 6 -22.65 32.78 -46.30
C MET A 6 -21.30 32.18 -45.93
N MET A 7 -20.65 32.69 -44.87
CA MET A 7 -19.65 31.90 -44.16
C MET A 7 -20.40 30.86 -43.32
N ALA A 8 -20.31 29.60 -43.75
CA ALA A 8 -20.69 28.46 -42.95
C ALA A 8 -19.80 28.41 -41.70
N VAL A 9 -20.44 28.49 -40.53
CA VAL A 9 -19.81 28.15 -39.25
C VAL A 9 -19.60 26.64 -39.24
N THR A 10 -18.38 26.18 -39.51
CA THR A 10 -17.97 24.80 -39.22
C THR A 10 -17.42 24.74 -37.80
N ALA A 11 -18.31 24.69 -36.82
CA ALA A 11 -17.98 24.24 -35.47
C ALA A 11 -18.16 22.71 -35.42
N PHE A 12 -17.13 21.98 -35.83
CA PHE A 12 -16.92 20.59 -35.42
C PHE A 12 -15.66 20.58 -34.56
N GLY A 13 -15.85 20.70 -33.24
CA GLY A 13 -14.78 20.43 -32.29
C GLY A 13 -14.45 18.94 -32.36
N LEU A 14 -13.28 18.61 -32.90
CA LEU A 14 -12.66 17.32 -32.62
C LEU A 14 -12.39 17.29 -31.12
N THR A 15 -13.17 16.50 -30.37
CA THR A 15 -12.89 16.23 -28.97
C THR A 15 -11.67 15.32 -28.90
N ASP A 16 -10.48 15.91 -28.86
CA ASP A 16 -9.24 15.16 -28.71
C ASP A 16 -9.27 14.40 -27.38
N THR A 17 -9.22 13.08 -27.46
CA THR A 17 -9.11 12.21 -26.29
C THR A 17 -7.71 12.34 -25.72
N LEU A 18 -7.60 12.82 -24.48
CA LEU A 18 -6.35 12.80 -23.72
C LEU A 18 -6.02 11.37 -23.31
N ARG A 19 -4.75 11.02 -23.38
CA ARG A 19 -4.25 9.66 -23.12
C ARG A 19 -3.13 9.69 -22.11
N TYR A 20 -3.15 8.72 -21.23
CA TYR A 20 -2.16 8.52 -20.18
C TYR A 20 -1.74 7.06 -20.18
N THR A 21 -0.46 6.83 -19.88
CA THR A 21 0.15 5.53 -19.74
C THR A 21 0.22 5.18 -18.26
N VAL A 22 -0.21 3.97 -17.89
CA VAL A 22 0.03 3.41 -16.55
C VAL A 22 1.27 2.55 -16.64
N LEU A 23 2.25 2.86 -15.81
CA LEU A 23 3.52 2.17 -15.66
C LEU A 23 3.49 1.43 -14.33
N THR A 24 3.84 0.15 -14.34
CA THR A 24 4.12 -0.60 -13.11
C THR A 24 5.55 -1.08 -13.26
N THR A 25 6.43 -0.66 -12.34
CA THR A 25 7.85 -1.03 -12.36
C THR A 25 8.50 -0.69 -13.71
N GLU A 26 8.28 0.55 -14.15
CA GLU A 26 8.72 1.13 -15.43
C GLU A 26 8.14 0.49 -16.71
N LYS A 27 7.30 -0.54 -16.60
CA LYS A 27 6.67 -1.19 -17.75
C LYS A 27 5.26 -0.70 -17.94
N ILE A 28 4.87 -0.45 -19.18
CA ILE A 28 3.49 -0.14 -19.53
C ILE A 28 2.60 -1.33 -19.17
N SER A 29 1.69 -1.12 -18.23
CA SER A 29 0.75 -2.13 -17.73
C SER A 29 -0.71 -1.74 -17.98
N GLY A 30 -0.95 -0.48 -18.36
CA GLY A 30 -2.29 0.04 -18.47
C GLY A 30 -2.36 1.41 -19.13
N LYS A 31 -3.54 2.01 -19.03
CA LYS A 31 -3.83 3.33 -19.59
C LYS A 31 -5.00 4.00 -18.88
N GLN A 32 -5.01 5.32 -18.95
CA GLN A 32 -6.19 6.15 -18.72
C GLN A 32 -6.50 6.95 -19.98
N LEU A 33 -7.78 7.08 -20.30
CA LEU A 33 -8.31 7.93 -21.37
C LEU A 33 -9.25 8.95 -20.75
N VAL A 34 -9.23 10.18 -21.25
CA VAL A 34 -10.14 11.26 -20.83
C VAL A 34 -10.68 11.94 -22.08
N TRP A 35 -11.99 12.12 -22.16
CA TRP A 35 -12.61 12.84 -23.27
C TRP A 35 -13.84 13.61 -22.78
N SER A 36 -14.28 14.59 -23.57
CA SER A 36 -15.50 15.35 -23.31
C SER A 36 -16.61 14.81 -24.21
N ASP A 37 -17.77 14.50 -23.62
CA ASP A 37 -18.99 14.15 -24.35
C ASP A 37 -19.91 15.37 -24.55
N GLY A 38 -19.43 16.58 -24.21
CA GLY A 38 -20.16 17.84 -24.26
C GLY A 38 -19.57 18.88 -23.28
N PRO A 39 -20.00 20.15 -23.34
CA PRO A 39 -19.37 21.25 -22.59
C PRO A 39 -19.37 21.06 -21.06
N ASN A 40 -20.27 20.23 -20.54
CA ASN A 40 -20.43 19.93 -19.12
C ASN A 40 -20.34 18.43 -18.83
N GLN A 41 -19.79 17.62 -19.75
CA GLN A 41 -19.70 16.19 -19.60
C GLN A 41 -18.29 15.70 -19.91
N ILE A 42 -17.71 14.97 -18.96
CA ILE A 42 -16.36 14.43 -19.04
C ILE A 42 -16.42 12.95 -18.69
N SER A 43 -15.69 12.15 -19.45
CA SER A 43 -15.68 10.70 -19.28
C SER A 43 -14.25 10.19 -19.23
N TYR A 44 -14.05 9.15 -18.44
CA TYR A 44 -12.78 8.50 -18.20
C TYR A 44 -12.90 7.00 -18.50
N ALA A 45 -11.83 6.42 -19.02
CA ALA A 45 -11.64 4.98 -19.02
C ALA A 45 -10.28 4.67 -18.39
N TYR A 46 -10.25 3.86 -17.35
CA TYR A 46 -9.04 3.53 -16.62
C TYR A 46 -8.89 2.02 -16.48
N GLN A 47 -7.71 1.51 -16.85
CA GLN A 47 -7.38 0.10 -16.68
C GLN A 47 -5.88 -0.13 -16.55
N PHE A 48 -5.50 -1.14 -15.78
CA PHE A 48 -4.16 -1.73 -15.84
C PHE A 48 -4.21 -3.23 -15.52
N ASN A 49 -3.15 -3.95 -15.86
CA ASN A 49 -2.98 -5.34 -15.50
C ASN A 49 -1.78 -5.53 -14.59
N ASP A 50 -2.04 -6.03 -13.38
CA ASP A 50 -1.02 -6.51 -12.46
C ASP A 50 -1.19 -8.02 -12.26
N ARG A 51 -0.48 -8.82 -13.08
CA ARG A 51 -0.44 -10.29 -12.98
C ARG A 51 -1.84 -10.92 -12.92
N GLY A 52 -2.73 -10.46 -13.80
CA GLY A 52 -4.13 -10.91 -13.88
C GLY A 52 -5.12 -10.13 -13.00
N ARG A 53 -4.64 -9.17 -12.20
CA ARG A 53 -5.45 -8.23 -11.39
C ARG A 53 -5.45 -6.84 -12.03
N GLY A 54 -6.15 -5.90 -11.41
CA GLY A 54 -6.21 -4.49 -11.83
C GLY A 54 -7.62 -4.06 -12.28
N PRO A 55 -8.00 -2.80 -12.05
CA PRO A 55 -9.30 -2.29 -12.44
C PRO A 55 -9.44 -2.24 -13.96
N LYS A 56 -10.69 -2.26 -14.42
CA LYS A 56 -11.09 -1.84 -15.76
C LYS A 56 -12.43 -1.16 -15.64
N ILE A 57 -12.39 0.17 -15.54
CA ILE A 57 -13.57 0.99 -15.23
C ILE A 57 -13.80 2.07 -16.28
N ARG A 58 -15.07 2.46 -16.43
CA ARG A 58 -15.51 3.67 -17.08
C ARG A 58 -16.15 4.59 -16.04
N VAL A 59 -15.81 5.87 -16.09
CA VAL A 59 -16.41 6.91 -15.26
C VAL A 59 -17.05 7.95 -16.17
N ASP A 60 -18.31 8.30 -15.92
CA ASP A 60 -19.01 9.36 -16.64
C ASP A 60 -19.43 10.43 -15.64
N ILE A 61 -19.08 11.69 -15.91
CA ILE A 61 -19.26 12.84 -15.00
C ILE A 61 -20.03 13.94 -15.72
N ARG A 62 -21.03 14.50 -15.03
CA ARG A 62 -21.71 15.73 -15.40
C ARG A 62 -21.36 16.83 -14.42
N LEU A 63 -20.99 17.99 -14.95
CA LEU A 63 -20.62 19.18 -14.19
C LEU A 63 -21.69 20.27 -14.31
N GLU A 64 -21.88 21.04 -13.24
CA GLU A 64 -22.56 22.34 -13.28
C GLU A 64 -21.67 23.37 -12.57
N ASN A 65 -21.28 24.44 -13.27
CA ASN A 65 -20.34 25.44 -12.76
C ASN A 65 -19.01 24.87 -12.21
N GLY A 66 -18.59 23.72 -12.73
CA GLY A 66 -17.40 22.98 -12.29
C GLY A 66 -17.60 22.09 -11.05
N VAL A 67 -18.83 21.99 -10.53
CA VAL A 67 -19.19 21.04 -9.47
C VAL A 67 -19.69 19.74 -10.11
N VAL A 68 -19.23 18.59 -9.61
CA VAL A 68 -19.77 17.28 -10.00
C VAL A 68 -21.20 17.16 -9.49
N VAL A 69 -22.17 17.13 -10.40
CA VAL A 69 -23.61 16.98 -10.09
C VAL A 69 -24.16 15.60 -10.41
N SER A 70 -23.46 14.85 -11.26
CA SER A 70 -23.74 13.44 -11.51
C SER A 70 -22.45 12.71 -11.81
N ARG A 71 -22.32 11.50 -11.31
CA ARG A 71 -21.19 10.62 -11.60
C ARG A 71 -21.67 9.16 -11.61
N THR A 72 -21.21 8.39 -12.59
CA THR A 72 -21.42 6.94 -12.64
C THR A 72 -20.11 6.22 -12.90
N VAL A 73 -19.91 5.08 -12.25
CA VAL A 73 -18.78 4.17 -12.51
C VAL A 73 -19.32 2.79 -12.84
N THR A 74 -18.77 2.19 -13.88
CA THR A 74 -19.06 0.81 -14.27
C THR A 74 -17.77 0.07 -14.62
N GLY A 75 -17.77 -1.26 -14.49
CA GLY A 75 -16.65 -2.10 -14.91
C GLY A 75 -16.29 -3.13 -13.87
N VAL A 76 -14.99 -3.32 -13.63
CA VAL A 76 -14.48 -4.22 -12.59
C VAL A 76 -13.37 -3.59 -11.77
N ASP A 77 -13.29 -3.96 -10.50
CA ASP A 77 -12.27 -3.51 -9.54
C ASP A 77 -10.94 -4.27 -9.73
N TYR A 78 -9.99 -4.00 -8.83
CA TYR A 78 -8.69 -4.64 -8.83
C TYR A 78 -8.73 -6.19 -8.78
N PHE A 79 -9.67 -6.76 -8.02
CA PHE A 79 -9.87 -8.22 -7.90
C PHE A 79 -10.88 -8.78 -8.91
N LYS A 80 -11.28 -7.98 -9.90
CA LYS A 80 -12.24 -8.31 -10.97
C LYS A 80 -13.69 -8.43 -10.49
N GLY A 81 -14.01 -7.92 -9.29
CA GLY A 81 -15.39 -7.77 -8.83
C GLY A 81 -16.13 -6.72 -9.66
N ALA A 82 -17.41 -6.95 -9.95
CA ALA A 82 -18.23 -6.00 -10.70
C ALA A 82 -18.39 -4.67 -9.95
N VAL A 83 -18.12 -3.56 -10.64
CA VAL A 83 -18.24 -2.19 -10.13
C VAL A 83 -19.49 -1.55 -10.71
N GLN A 84 -20.32 -1.02 -9.81
CA GLN A 84 -21.43 -0.13 -10.13
C GLN A 84 -21.55 0.90 -9.01
N GLU A 85 -21.29 2.16 -9.33
CA GLU A 85 -21.34 3.27 -8.38
C GLU A 85 -22.03 4.47 -9.03
N GLN A 86 -22.87 5.17 -8.28
CA GLN A 86 -23.59 6.34 -8.72
C GLN A 86 -23.56 7.42 -7.64
N TYR A 87 -23.45 8.67 -8.07
CA TYR A 87 -23.54 9.85 -7.22
C TYR A 87 -24.34 10.94 -7.94
N THR A 88 -25.17 11.66 -7.20
CA THR A 88 -25.89 12.85 -7.67
C THR A 88 -25.85 13.95 -6.63
N LEU A 89 -25.81 15.20 -7.09
CA LEU A 89 -26.04 16.39 -6.28
C LEU A 89 -27.17 17.19 -6.92
N SER A 90 -28.31 17.26 -6.22
CA SER A 90 -29.50 17.98 -6.68
C SER A 90 -30.20 18.64 -5.51
N ASN A 91 -30.67 19.88 -5.68
CA ASN A 91 -31.42 20.62 -4.66
C ASN A 91 -30.74 20.63 -3.27
N GLY A 92 -29.42 20.84 -3.22
CA GLY A 92 -28.64 20.86 -1.97
C GLY A 92 -28.50 19.50 -1.28
N THR A 93 -28.80 18.40 -1.97
CA THR A 93 -28.71 17.05 -1.42
C THR A 93 -27.78 16.19 -2.27
N ALA A 94 -26.71 15.72 -1.65
CA ALA A 94 -25.77 14.76 -2.21
C ALA A 94 -26.27 13.34 -1.92
N THR A 95 -26.41 12.48 -2.94
CA THR A 95 -26.87 11.10 -2.81
C THR A 95 -25.91 10.17 -3.54
N TRP A 96 -25.58 9.03 -2.93
CA TRP A 96 -24.70 8.04 -3.54
C TRP A 96 -25.20 6.61 -3.29
N SER A 97 -24.80 5.71 -4.18
CA SER A 97 -25.05 4.28 -4.05
C SER A 97 -23.99 3.50 -4.80
N ASN A 98 -23.54 2.40 -4.20
CA ASN A 98 -22.69 1.41 -4.83
C ASN A 98 -23.00 0.02 -4.25
N LYS A 99 -22.21 -0.99 -4.60
CA LYS A 99 -22.40 -2.38 -4.14
C LYS A 99 -22.23 -2.57 -2.63
N THR A 100 -21.60 -1.61 -1.97
CA THR A 100 -21.17 -1.66 -0.58
C THR A 100 -22.07 -0.79 0.32
N GLU A 101 -22.43 0.40 -0.14
CA GLU A 101 -23.17 1.38 0.65
C GLU A 101 -24.10 2.23 -0.21
N SER A 102 -25.10 2.81 0.43
CA SER A 102 -25.89 3.91 -0.11
C SER A 102 -26.15 4.95 0.97
N GLY A 103 -26.33 6.20 0.57
CA GLY A 103 -26.53 7.29 1.52
C GLY A 103 -26.93 8.59 0.87
N SER A 104 -27.35 9.52 1.72
CA SER A 104 -27.70 10.87 1.33
C SER A 104 -27.29 11.85 2.42
N LYS A 105 -26.91 13.07 2.04
CA LYS A 105 -26.47 14.12 2.94
C LYS A 105 -26.85 15.48 2.38
N ALA A 106 -27.50 16.30 3.20
CA ALA A 106 -27.73 17.71 2.89
C ALA A 106 -26.39 18.46 2.90
N VAL A 107 -26.17 19.32 1.92
CA VAL A 107 -24.95 20.10 1.75
C VAL A 107 -25.27 21.56 1.49
N ASN A 108 -24.49 22.45 2.10
CA ASN A 108 -24.65 23.90 1.99
C ASN A 108 -23.50 24.46 1.14
N GLY A 109 -23.58 24.25 -0.17
CA GLY A 109 -22.58 24.73 -1.14
C GLY A 109 -21.84 23.61 -1.88
N PRO A 110 -20.75 23.95 -2.59
CA PRO A 110 -19.93 22.97 -3.31
C PRO A 110 -19.33 21.95 -2.36
N VAL A 111 -19.32 20.69 -2.78
CA VAL A 111 -18.70 19.56 -2.08
C VAL A 111 -17.95 18.68 -3.06
N LEU A 112 -17.01 17.88 -2.55
CA LEU A 112 -16.32 16.86 -3.32
C LEU A 112 -16.93 15.49 -3.01
N TYR A 113 -17.13 14.66 -4.02
CA TYR A 113 -17.49 13.27 -3.81
C TYR A 113 -16.23 12.41 -3.71
N SER A 114 -16.12 11.61 -2.65
CA SER A 114 -15.08 10.59 -2.49
C SER A 114 -15.62 9.28 -3.06
N PRO A 115 -15.17 8.82 -4.24
CA PRO A 115 -15.67 7.60 -4.81
C PRO A 115 -15.00 6.36 -4.20
N MET A 116 -15.64 5.19 -4.30
CA MET A 116 -14.97 3.92 -3.99
C MET A 116 -14.05 3.50 -5.15
N GLU A 117 -14.48 3.68 -6.39
CA GLU A 117 -13.67 3.42 -7.58
C GLU A 117 -13.58 4.67 -8.43
N GLY A 118 -12.40 5.01 -8.94
CA GLY A 118 -12.19 6.21 -9.73
C GLY A 118 -10.97 6.15 -10.62
N ALA A 119 -10.97 7.00 -11.65
CA ALA A 119 -9.83 7.24 -12.50
C ALA A 119 -8.93 8.30 -11.84
N PRO A 120 -7.62 8.07 -11.71
CA PRO A 120 -6.72 9.02 -11.05
C PRO A 120 -6.78 10.45 -11.60
N GLY A 121 -7.01 10.61 -12.92
CA GLY A 121 -7.18 11.92 -13.54
C GLY A 121 -8.40 12.72 -13.07
N GLU A 122 -9.37 12.14 -12.34
CA GLU A 122 -10.50 12.87 -11.78
C GLU A 122 -10.07 13.96 -10.78
N ILE A 123 -8.88 13.83 -10.19
CA ILE A 123 -8.36 14.76 -9.18
C ILE A 123 -8.22 16.19 -9.70
N GLU A 124 -8.06 16.39 -11.02
CA GLU A 124 -8.02 17.73 -11.63
C GLU A 124 -9.33 18.50 -11.40
N LEU A 125 -10.46 17.79 -11.37
CA LEU A 125 -11.77 18.39 -11.11
C LEU A 125 -11.85 18.90 -9.68
N ALA A 126 -11.31 18.12 -8.74
CA ALA A 126 -11.21 18.53 -7.34
C ALA A 126 -10.32 19.75 -7.19
N LEU A 127 -9.13 19.76 -7.82
CA LEU A 127 -8.22 20.90 -7.76
C LEU A 127 -8.86 22.17 -8.32
N ARG A 128 -9.49 22.10 -9.49
CA ARG A 128 -10.17 23.25 -10.11
C ARG A 128 -11.28 23.81 -9.21
N LEU A 129 -12.01 22.94 -8.51
CA LEU A 129 -13.06 23.38 -7.58
C LEU A 129 -12.49 23.98 -6.29
N LEU A 130 -11.43 23.39 -5.74
CA LEU A 130 -10.67 23.93 -4.60
C LEU A 130 -10.08 25.30 -4.94
N TRP A 131 -9.62 25.51 -6.19
CA TRP A 131 -9.08 26.79 -6.65
C TRP A 131 -10.12 27.90 -6.84
N LYS A 132 -11.41 27.57 -6.74
CA LYS A 132 -12.49 28.56 -6.64
C LYS A 132 -12.79 28.95 -5.20
N GLN A 133 -12.30 28.19 -4.21
CA GLN A 133 -12.52 28.47 -2.79
C GLN A 133 -11.40 29.33 -2.22
N PRO A 134 -11.71 30.34 -1.39
CA PRO A 134 -10.68 31.13 -0.69
C PRO A 134 -9.77 30.30 0.21
N SER A 135 -10.33 29.30 0.89
CA SER A 135 -9.61 28.42 1.83
C SER A 135 -8.81 27.30 1.15
N ARG A 136 -9.01 27.07 -0.16
CA ARG A 136 -8.52 25.87 -0.86
C ARG A 136 -8.89 24.56 -0.14
N GLU A 137 -10.04 24.56 0.54
CA GLU A 137 -10.57 23.44 1.30
C GLU A 137 -12.04 23.22 0.93
N LEU A 138 -12.44 21.95 0.79
CA LEU A 138 -13.83 21.55 0.62
C LEU A 138 -14.18 20.34 1.47
N ASP A 139 -15.44 20.28 1.91
CA ASP A 139 -15.99 19.09 2.52
C ASP A 139 -16.12 17.96 1.50
N MET A 140 -15.84 16.73 1.96
CA MET A 140 -16.02 15.51 1.19
C MET A 140 -17.29 14.77 1.61
N ILE A 141 -17.92 14.12 0.63
CA ILE A 141 -19.04 13.22 0.82
C ILE A 141 -18.54 11.78 0.61
N PRO A 142 -18.81 10.85 1.53
CA PRO A 142 -19.71 10.98 2.70
C PRO A 142 -19.17 11.82 3.88
N ALA A 143 -17.86 11.81 4.10
CA ALA A 143 -17.21 12.52 5.20
C ALA A 143 -15.74 12.84 4.87
N GLY A 144 -15.14 13.72 5.68
CA GLY A 144 -13.78 14.22 5.51
C GLY A 144 -13.72 15.59 4.85
N LYS A 145 -12.52 16.07 4.63
CA LYS A 145 -12.22 17.33 3.92
C LYS A 145 -11.05 17.07 2.99
N LEU A 146 -11.01 17.77 1.87
CA LEU A 146 -9.83 17.81 1.01
C LEU A 146 -9.30 19.23 0.96
N ARG A 147 -7.99 19.36 1.09
CA ARG A 147 -7.23 20.59 0.89
C ARG A 147 -6.24 20.37 -0.22
N ALA A 148 -5.92 21.43 -0.94
CA ALA A 148 -4.80 21.44 -1.85
C ALA A 148 -3.97 22.71 -1.73
N ARG A 149 -2.66 22.59 -1.87
CA ARG A 149 -1.75 23.74 -1.98
C ARG A 149 -0.78 23.54 -3.14
N HIS A 150 -0.41 24.64 -3.78
CA HIS A 150 0.70 24.65 -4.72
C HIS A 150 2.00 24.46 -3.94
N VAL A 151 2.93 23.67 -4.50
CA VAL A 151 4.20 23.34 -3.87
C VAL A 151 5.37 23.85 -4.69
N LYS A 152 5.39 23.54 -6.00
CA LYS A 152 6.57 23.77 -6.84
C LYS A 152 6.20 23.98 -8.29
N ASN A 153 6.93 24.87 -8.97
CA ASN A 153 6.94 24.94 -10.43
C ASN A 153 8.14 24.17 -10.96
N HIS A 154 7.98 23.53 -12.11
CA HIS A 154 9.05 22.82 -12.79
C HIS A 154 8.88 22.93 -14.30
N THR A 155 9.98 23.19 -15.01
CA THR A 155 10.00 23.26 -16.47
C THR A 155 10.79 22.07 -17.00
N ALA A 156 10.08 21.06 -17.48
CA ALA A 156 10.70 19.89 -18.11
C ALA A 156 11.11 20.23 -19.56
N ARG A 157 12.10 19.51 -20.11
CA ARG A 157 12.50 19.65 -21.52
C ARG A 157 12.00 18.46 -22.33
N VAL A 158 11.10 18.71 -23.28
CA VAL A 158 10.51 17.68 -24.14
C VAL A 158 10.79 18.03 -25.60
N ASN A 159 11.61 17.21 -26.27
CA ASN A 159 12.06 17.46 -27.64
C ASN A 159 12.68 18.85 -27.86
N GLY A 160 13.34 19.39 -26.83
CA GLY A 160 13.95 20.72 -26.86
C GLY A 160 13.01 21.89 -26.55
N PHE A 161 11.72 21.63 -26.33
CA PHE A 161 10.72 22.62 -25.93
C PHE A 161 10.44 22.55 -24.42
N PRO A 162 10.13 23.69 -23.77
CA PRO A 162 9.72 23.68 -22.37
C PRO A 162 8.30 23.11 -22.23
N GLU A 163 8.13 22.18 -21.29
CA GLU A 163 6.83 21.75 -20.78
C GLU A 163 6.72 22.25 -19.34
N GLU A 164 5.81 23.19 -19.10
CA GLU A 164 5.60 23.77 -17.77
C GLU A 164 4.70 22.87 -16.94
N LEU A 165 5.16 22.55 -15.74
CA LEU A 165 4.52 21.66 -14.78
C LEU A 165 4.46 22.33 -13.40
N GLU A 166 3.42 21.98 -12.64
CA GLU A 166 3.17 22.45 -11.30
C GLU A 166 2.87 21.25 -10.40
N MET A 167 3.55 21.19 -9.26
CA MET A 167 3.31 20.17 -8.25
C MET A 167 2.34 20.71 -7.19
N TYR A 168 1.33 19.89 -6.88
CA TYR A 168 0.32 20.18 -5.90
C TYR A 168 0.32 19.12 -4.80
N GLU A 169 0.21 19.59 -3.57
CA GLU A 169 -0.02 18.76 -2.39
C GLU A 169 -1.51 18.65 -2.13
N PHE A 170 -1.98 17.44 -1.83
CA PHE A 170 -3.33 17.15 -1.38
C PHE A 170 -3.30 16.57 0.03
N SER A 171 -4.13 17.09 0.93
CA SER A 171 -4.17 16.67 2.33
C SER A 171 -5.57 16.78 2.94
N GLY A 172 -5.74 16.26 4.15
CA GLY A 172 -6.99 16.35 4.92
C GLY A 172 -7.93 15.14 4.79
N SER A 173 -7.67 14.23 3.85
CA SER A 173 -8.40 12.96 3.74
C SER A 173 -8.08 12.03 4.91
N GLY A 174 -6.86 12.09 5.45
CA GLY A 174 -6.41 11.24 6.55
C GLY A 174 -5.07 10.65 6.18
N GLY A 175 -4.02 11.02 6.93
CA GLY A 175 -2.65 10.62 6.62
C GLY A 175 -1.72 11.76 6.22
N PRO A 176 -0.47 11.40 5.85
CA PRO A 176 0.47 12.29 5.17
C PRO A 176 -0.12 12.88 3.87
N PRO A 177 0.45 14.01 3.41
CA PRO A 177 0.11 14.58 2.12
C PRO A 177 0.42 13.61 0.95
N ALA A 178 -0.34 13.77 -0.14
CA ALA A 178 -0.05 13.17 -1.44
C ALA A 178 0.33 14.26 -2.44
N TYR A 179 1.20 13.95 -3.40
CA TYR A 179 1.72 14.91 -4.37
C TYR A 179 1.37 14.49 -5.79
N LEU A 180 0.94 15.44 -6.61
CA LEU A 180 0.53 15.23 -7.99
C LEU A 180 1.06 16.34 -8.89
N TRP A 181 1.37 16.00 -10.13
CA TRP A 181 1.85 16.92 -11.16
C TRP A 181 0.72 17.30 -12.11
N LEU A 182 0.56 18.60 -12.33
CA LEU A 182 -0.44 19.18 -13.21
C LEU A 182 0.18 20.22 -14.14
N THR A 183 -0.53 20.57 -15.21
CA THR A 183 -0.17 21.71 -16.06
C THR A 183 -0.59 23.03 -15.38
N PRO A 184 -0.07 24.20 -15.80
CA PRO A 184 -0.54 25.52 -15.34
C PRO A 184 -2.03 25.80 -15.57
N LYS A 185 -2.73 24.96 -16.35
CA LYS A 185 -4.18 25.01 -16.54
C LYS A 185 -4.95 24.11 -15.56
N HIS A 186 -4.27 23.54 -14.55
CA HIS A 186 -4.78 22.50 -13.67
C HIS A 186 -5.34 21.30 -14.44
N GLU A 187 -4.62 20.84 -15.46
CA GLU A 187 -4.90 19.56 -16.13
C GLU A 187 -3.98 18.49 -15.53
N PHE A 188 -4.52 17.30 -15.24
CA PHE A 188 -3.72 16.20 -14.71
C PHE A 188 -2.57 15.87 -15.68
N PHE A 189 -1.34 15.84 -15.18
CA PHE A 189 -0.16 15.50 -15.97
C PHE A 189 0.41 14.16 -15.54
N ALA A 190 0.70 14.00 -14.24
CA ALA A 190 1.22 12.75 -13.70
C ALA A 190 0.91 12.55 -12.21
N GLU A 191 0.82 11.28 -11.83
CA GLU A 191 0.96 10.75 -10.47
C GLU A 191 2.13 9.77 -10.53
N VAL A 192 3.16 9.96 -9.72
CA VAL A 192 4.41 9.18 -9.85
C VAL A 192 4.83 8.57 -8.52
N THR A 193 5.23 7.30 -8.57
CA THR A 193 5.87 6.55 -7.48
C THR A 193 6.82 5.50 -8.09
N ASP A 194 7.72 4.96 -7.28
CA ASP A 194 8.61 3.87 -7.66
C ASP A 194 7.87 2.60 -8.13
N TRP A 195 6.67 2.36 -7.61
CA TRP A 195 5.94 1.13 -7.87
C TRP A 195 4.97 1.24 -9.05
N SER A 196 4.23 2.35 -9.09
CA SER A 196 3.19 2.60 -10.08
C SER A 196 3.12 4.09 -10.39
N SER A 197 3.18 4.42 -11.69
CA SER A 197 3.08 5.79 -12.18
C SER A 197 2.01 5.89 -13.25
N ILE A 198 1.33 7.02 -13.32
CA ILE A 198 0.40 7.37 -14.39
C ILE A 198 0.82 8.71 -14.93
N ILE A 199 1.08 8.79 -16.23
CA ILE A 199 1.62 9.99 -16.85
C ILE A 199 1.03 10.18 -18.23
N LYS A 200 0.92 11.45 -18.67
CA LYS A 200 0.48 11.80 -20.02
C LYS A 200 1.27 10.99 -21.07
N GLN A 201 0.56 10.37 -22.00
CA GLN A 201 1.16 9.45 -22.97
C GLN A 201 2.21 10.20 -23.80
N GLY A 202 3.40 9.60 -23.94
CA GLY A 202 4.54 10.18 -24.63
C GLY A 202 5.51 10.95 -23.72
N TYR A 203 5.22 11.06 -22.42
CA TYR A 203 6.07 11.72 -21.41
C TYR A 203 6.65 10.72 -20.39
N GLU A 204 6.58 9.41 -20.65
CA GLU A 204 6.99 8.35 -19.73
C GLU A 204 8.45 8.49 -19.27
N PHE A 205 9.32 9.06 -20.12
CA PHE A 205 10.72 9.30 -19.83
C PHE A 205 10.96 10.35 -18.74
N LEU A 206 9.95 11.16 -18.39
CA LEU A 206 10.03 12.14 -17.30
C LEU A 206 9.77 11.52 -15.93
N VAL A 207 9.23 10.30 -15.83
CA VAL A 207 8.88 9.70 -14.53
C VAL A 207 10.04 9.71 -13.53
N PRO A 208 11.29 9.31 -13.88
CA PRO A 208 12.40 9.37 -12.94
C PRO A 208 12.74 10.78 -12.46
N GLU A 209 12.61 11.80 -13.33
CA GLU A 209 12.84 13.20 -12.95
C GLU A 209 11.76 13.70 -11.98
N LEU A 210 10.49 13.37 -12.26
CA LEU A 210 9.36 13.76 -11.42
C LEU A 210 9.38 13.06 -10.05
N ILE A 211 9.72 11.76 -10.00
CA ILE A 211 9.90 11.02 -8.74
C ILE A 211 10.96 11.70 -7.90
N LYS A 212 12.15 11.95 -8.46
CA LYS A 212 13.24 12.60 -7.72
C LYS A 212 12.82 13.95 -7.12
N LEU A 213 12.10 14.78 -7.88
CA LEU A 213 11.63 16.08 -7.39
C LEU A 213 10.55 15.96 -6.30
N GLN A 214 9.74 14.90 -6.36
CA GLN A 214 8.74 14.60 -5.35
C GLN A 214 9.39 14.06 -4.08
N ASP A 215 10.36 13.15 -4.21
CA ASP A 215 11.12 12.57 -3.10
C ASP A 215 11.80 13.66 -2.28
N GLU A 216 12.42 14.66 -2.91
CA GLU A 216 13.01 15.82 -2.21
C GLU A 216 11.99 16.54 -1.29
N ILE A 217 10.73 16.64 -1.72
CA ILE A 217 9.67 17.32 -0.96
C ILE A 217 9.08 16.41 0.12
N GLU A 218 8.93 15.13 -0.17
CA GLU A 218 8.49 14.13 0.80
C GLU A 218 9.54 13.99 1.92
N GLU A 219 10.83 13.93 1.59
CA GLU A 219 11.94 13.87 2.54
C GLU A 219 11.91 15.04 3.51
N ASP A 220 11.76 16.27 3.00
CA ASP A 220 11.62 17.47 3.84
C ASP A 220 10.42 17.35 4.79
N TYR A 221 9.26 16.93 4.29
CA TYR A 221 8.06 16.76 5.11
C TYR A 221 8.27 15.75 6.25
N TYR A 222 8.86 14.59 5.96
CA TYR A 222 9.07 13.55 6.97
C TYR A 222 10.20 13.89 7.94
N ALA A 223 11.25 14.58 7.49
CA ALA A 223 12.29 15.12 8.37
C ALA A 223 11.71 16.17 9.34
N GLU A 224 10.84 17.06 8.85
CA GLU A 224 10.11 18.00 9.71
C GLU A 224 9.23 17.27 10.73
N GLN A 225 8.53 16.20 10.34
CA GLN A 225 7.75 15.39 11.27
C GLN A 225 8.65 14.69 12.29
N ALA A 226 9.82 14.21 11.90
CA ALA A 226 10.78 13.59 12.79
C ALA A 226 11.23 14.56 13.89
N VAL A 227 11.59 15.79 13.52
CA VAL A 227 11.95 16.84 14.49
C VAL A 227 10.77 17.20 15.39
N LYS A 228 9.58 17.34 14.83
CA LYS A 228 8.39 17.83 15.54
C LYS A 228 7.81 16.81 16.52
N LEU A 229 7.80 15.52 16.15
CA LEU A 229 7.10 14.47 16.89
C LEU A 229 8.03 13.66 17.81
N THR A 230 9.35 13.73 17.62
CA THR A 230 10.30 13.00 18.46
C THR A 230 10.47 13.64 19.83
N HIS A 231 10.40 12.81 20.87
CA HIS A 231 10.58 13.23 22.26
C HIS A 231 11.59 12.33 22.97
N LEU A 232 12.87 12.70 22.90
CA LEU A 232 13.94 11.98 23.62
C LEU A 232 13.96 12.39 25.09
N PRO A 233 13.70 11.46 26.03
CA PRO A 233 13.77 11.77 27.46
C PRO A 233 15.22 12.05 27.88
N LYS A 234 15.46 13.19 28.52
CA LYS A 234 16.79 13.61 29.03
C LYS A 234 17.19 12.93 30.36
N THR A 235 16.23 12.30 31.01
CA THR A 235 16.41 11.57 32.27
C THR A 235 15.78 10.18 32.13
N ALA A 236 16.11 9.27 33.05
CA ALA A 236 15.47 7.97 33.08
C ALA A 236 13.95 8.11 33.22
N VAL A 237 13.21 7.19 32.59
CA VAL A 237 11.75 7.12 32.63
C VAL A 237 11.35 5.86 33.40
N ALA A 238 10.45 5.99 34.37
CA ALA A 238 9.89 4.85 35.09
C ALA A 238 8.39 4.73 34.82
N PHE A 239 7.99 3.60 34.24
CA PHE A 239 6.58 3.22 34.14
C PHE A 239 6.20 2.46 35.41
N THR A 240 5.44 3.11 36.29
CA THR A 240 5.09 2.57 37.61
C THR A 240 3.70 1.94 37.61
N HIS A 241 3.47 0.94 38.47
CA HIS A 241 2.16 0.29 38.64
C HIS A 241 1.55 -0.29 37.34
N VAL A 242 2.40 -0.66 36.38
CA VAL A 242 1.98 -1.28 35.12
C VAL A 242 1.73 -2.78 35.31
N ASN A 243 0.83 -3.34 34.51
CA ASN A 243 0.77 -4.78 34.29
C ASN A 243 1.69 -5.14 33.11
N VAL A 244 2.78 -5.87 33.32
CA VAL A 244 3.73 -6.21 32.25
C VAL A 244 3.29 -7.49 31.55
N PHE A 245 3.19 -7.47 30.22
CA PHE A 245 3.00 -8.68 29.43
C PHE A 245 4.34 -9.37 29.15
N ASP A 246 4.57 -10.52 29.78
CA ASP A 246 5.69 -11.41 29.48
C ASP A 246 5.34 -12.26 28.25
N ALA A 247 5.75 -11.79 27.07
CA ALA A 247 5.48 -12.43 25.79
C ALA A 247 6.07 -13.85 25.68
N ASN A 248 7.22 -14.12 26.34
CA ASN A 248 7.84 -15.44 26.32
C ASN A 248 7.00 -16.48 27.09
N LYS A 249 6.32 -16.06 28.16
CA LYS A 249 5.48 -16.94 28.97
C LYS A 249 3.99 -16.84 28.66
N GLY A 250 3.58 -15.87 27.83
CA GLY A 250 2.18 -15.56 27.56
C GLY A 250 1.39 -15.18 28.81
N LYS A 251 2.01 -14.42 29.74
CA LYS A 251 1.42 -14.08 31.04
C LYS A 251 1.50 -12.60 31.34
N VAL A 252 0.49 -12.11 32.06
CA VAL A 252 0.48 -10.76 32.63
C VAL A 252 1.03 -10.81 34.05
N ILE A 253 2.01 -9.97 34.34
CA ILE A 253 2.62 -9.80 35.66
C ILE A 253 2.14 -8.46 36.22
N ALA A 254 1.30 -8.51 37.24
CA ALA A 254 0.66 -7.32 37.80
C ALA A 254 1.60 -6.47 38.65
N ASP A 255 1.30 -5.17 38.74
CA ASP A 255 1.92 -4.18 39.65
C ASP A 255 3.46 -4.20 39.60
N GLN A 256 3.99 -3.90 38.42
CA GLN A 256 5.42 -3.77 38.16
C GLN A 256 5.81 -2.31 37.97
N THR A 257 7.10 -2.05 38.20
CA THR A 257 7.79 -0.86 37.72
C THR A 257 8.82 -1.28 36.69
N VAL A 258 8.83 -0.60 35.55
CA VAL A 258 9.83 -0.75 34.48
C VAL A 258 10.60 0.56 34.35
N VAL A 259 11.91 0.52 34.52
CA VAL A 259 12.79 1.68 34.42
C VAL A 259 13.59 1.60 33.13
N MET A 260 13.56 2.68 32.38
CA MET A 260 14.32 2.87 31.15
C MET A 260 15.30 4.03 31.27
N GLU A 261 16.51 3.84 30.78
CA GLU A 261 17.56 4.84 30.73
C GLU A 261 18.33 4.69 29.42
N ASN A 262 18.56 5.81 28.70
CA ASN A 262 19.27 5.85 27.43
C ASN A 262 18.78 4.79 26.42
N GLY A 263 17.45 4.70 26.26
CA GLY A 263 16.80 3.76 25.34
C GLY A 263 16.82 2.29 25.77
N LYS A 264 17.33 1.96 26.97
CA LYS A 264 17.43 0.58 27.46
C LYS A 264 16.64 0.37 28.74
N ILE A 265 16.03 -0.81 28.87
CA ILE A 265 15.42 -1.23 30.14
C ILE A 265 16.53 -1.60 31.12
N THR A 266 16.59 -0.92 32.26
CA THR A 266 17.60 -1.16 33.31
C THR A 266 17.05 -1.94 34.50
N GLN A 267 15.75 -1.82 34.78
CA GLN A 267 15.10 -2.54 35.87
C GLN A 267 13.67 -2.94 35.52
N VAL A 268 13.27 -4.14 35.95
CA VAL A 268 11.89 -4.61 35.94
C VAL A 268 11.64 -5.34 37.26
N GLY A 269 10.58 -4.97 37.98
CA GLY A 269 10.22 -5.69 39.19
C GLY A 269 8.96 -5.18 39.86
N LYS A 270 8.52 -5.85 40.93
CA LYS A 270 7.33 -5.45 41.70
C LYS A 270 7.45 -4.00 42.14
N ALA A 271 6.40 -3.21 41.96
CA ALA A 271 6.43 -1.76 42.21
C ALA A 271 6.98 -1.43 43.60
N LYS A 272 6.51 -2.14 44.63
CA LYS A 272 6.98 -1.99 46.03
C LYS A 272 8.46 -2.30 46.30
N LYS A 273 9.17 -2.93 45.35
CA LYS A 273 10.59 -3.31 45.48
C LYS A 273 11.53 -2.37 44.73
N ILE A 274 11.03 -1.62 43.74
CA ILE A 274 11.84 -0.70 42.94
C ILE A 274 11.80 0.66 43.62
N LYS A 275 12.98 1.18 43.97
CA LYS A 275 13.15 2.55 44.49
C LYS A 275 13.65 3.43 43.36
N LEU A 276 12.89 4.48 43.04
CA LEU A 276 13.25 5.43 41.98
C LEU A 276 14.25 6.45 42.51
N ALA A 277 15.24 6.78 41.69
CA ALA A 277 16.17 7.88 41.97
C ALA A 277 15.46 9.23 41.79
N ALA A 278 15.96 10.29 42.43
CA ALA A 278 15.44 11.63 42.23
C ALA A 278 15.62 12.09 40.77
N GLY A 279 14.62 12.75 40.19
CA GLY A 279 14.67 13.28 38.82
C GLY A 279 14.28 12.29 37.71
N VAL A 280 13.94 11.05 38.05
CA VAL A 280 13.31 10.09 37.13
C VAL A 280 11.94 10.63 36.71
N LYS A 281 11.64 10.59 35.41
CA LYS A 281 10.30 10.91 34.91
C LYS A 281 9.38 9.72 35.16
N GLU A 282 8.40 9.90 36.01
CA GLU A 282 7.42 8.86 36.32
C GLU A 282 6.22 8.92 35.35
N VAL A 283 5.78 7.74 34.92
CA VAL A 283 4.55 7.53 34.14
C VAL A 283 3.72 6.49 34.88
N ASP A 284 2.64 6.93 35.52
CA ASP A 284 1.72 6.03 36.23
C ASP A 284 0.90 5.21 35.22
N GLY A 285 1.04 3.89 35.33
CA GLY A 285 0.39 2.90 34.51
C GLY A 285 -0.70 2.11 35.21
N HIS A 286 -1.21 2.57 36.37
CA HIS A 286 -2.28 1.88 37.07
C HIS A 286 -3.48 1.57 36.16
N GLY A 287 -3.94 0.32 36.19
CA GLY A 287 -5.02 -0.17 35.33
C GLY A 287 -4.65 -0.35 33.85
N LYS A 288 -3.40 -0.08 33.46
CA LYS A 288 -2.89 -0.26 32.10
C LYS A 288 -1.96 -1.46 32.00
N MET A 289 -1.69 -1.87 30.77
CA MET A 289 -0.73 -2.92 30.43
C MET A 289 0.46 -2.31 29.69
N LEU A 290 1.66 -2.77 30.00
CA LEU A 290 2.87 -2.47 29.26
C LEU A 290 3.27 -3.69 28.43
N LEU A 291 3.30 -3.51 27.12
CA LEU A 291 3.67 -4.55 26.15
C LEU A 291 5.08 -4.27 25.61
N PRO A 292 5.82 -5.31 25.17
CA PRO A 292 6.91 -5.12 24.22
C PRO A 292 6.40 -4.37 22.98
N GLY A 293 7.28 -3.61 22.32
CA GLY A 293 6.98 -3.01 21.03
C GLY A 293 6.56 -4.06 20.00
N LEU A 294 5.56 -3.75 19.19
CA LEU A 294 4.98 -4.72 18.26
C LEU A 294 5.90 -4.88 17.03
N TRP A 295 5.80 -6.06 16.43
CA TRP A 295 6.52 -6.42 15.21
C TRP A 295 5.53 -6.58 14.05
N ASP A 296 5.71 -5.83 12.98
CA ASP A 296 5.16 -6.23 11.69
C ASP A 296 6.12 -7.21 11.02
N ASN A 297 5.71 -8.48 10.93
CA ASN A 297 6.55 -9.53 10.38
C ASN A 297 6.50 -9.63 8.85
N HIS A 298 5.68 -8.80 8.19
CA HIS A 298 5.57 -8.76 6.73
C HIS A 298 5.30 -7.34 6.23
N ALA A 299 6.31 -6.49 6.33
CA ALA A 299 6.24 -5.12 5.81
C ALA A 299 6.76 -5.03 4.37
N HIS A 300 6.24 -4.03 3.65
CA HIS A 300 6.77 -3.51 2.40
C HIS A 300 7.05 -2.01 2.61
N TYR A 301 8.09 -1.74 3.38
CA TYR A 301 8.30 -0.44 4.02
C TYR A 301 8.85 0.63 3.08
N ASP A 302 8.27 1.83 3.16
CA ASP A 302 8.79 3.06 2.58
C ASP A 302 8.69 4.19 3.62
N MET A 303 9.21 5.37 3.30
CA MET A 303 9.24 6.51 4.22
C MET A 303 7.85 6.99 4.66
N THR A 304 6.82 6.74 3.86
CA THR A 304 5.44 7.18 4.13
C THR A 304 4.74 6.35 5.20
N GLN A 305 5.27 5.16 5.48
CA GLN A 305 4.62 4.19 6.36
C GLN A 305 5.06 4.30 7.82
N GLY A 306 6.19 4.95 8.11
CA GLY A 306 6.80 4.99 9.44
C GLY A 306 5.88 5.54 10.53
N LEU A 307 5.25 6.69 10.26
CA LEU A 307 4.32 7.33 11.20
C LEU A 307 3.12 6.44 11.53
N TYR A 308 2.60 5.69 10.55
CA TYR A 308 1.46 4.79 10.77
C TYR A 308 1.83 3.57 11.61
N HIS A 309 2.99 2.96 11.34
CA HIS A 309 3.50 1.86 12.15
C HIS A 309 3.66 2.28 13.61
N LEU A 310 4.31 3.42 13.86
CA LEU A 310 4.51 3.94 15.21
C LEU A 310 3.18 4.29 15.90
N ALA A 311 2.24 4.91 15.18
CA ALA A 311 0.90 5.18 15.71
C ALA A 311 0.13 3.90 16.09
N GLY A 312 0.37 2.80 15.36
CA GLY A 312 -0.14 1.47 15.67
C GLY A 312 0.63 0.71 16.76
N GLY A 313 1.70 1.28 17.31
CA GLY A 313 2.57 0.65 18.30
C GLY A 313 3.57 -0.37 17.73
N VAL A 314 3.74 -0.41 16.41
CA VAL A 314 4.77 -1.21 15.74
C VAL A 314 6.09 -0.46 15.79
N THR A 315 7.07 -1.05 16.47
CA THR A 315 8.41 -0.46 16.64
C THR A 315 9.48 -1.21 15.87
N ASN A 316 9.16 -2.39 15.35
CA ASN A 316 10.09 -3.21 14.58
C ASN A 316 9.37 -3.81 13.38
N ILE A 317 10.09 -3.93 12.27
CA ILE A 317 9.58 -4.60 11.09
C ILE A 317 10.55 -5.63 10.54
N LYS A 318 9.95 -6.59 9.86
CA LYS A 318 10.62 -7.47 8.91
C LYS A 318 10.14 -7.11 7.52
N ASP A 319 11.03 -6.50 6.75
CA ASP A 319 10.79 -6.28 5.33
C ASP A 319 10.77 -7.62 4.61
N MET A 320 9.80 -7.80 3.72
CA MET A 320 9.63 -9.04 2.97
C MET A 320 9.89 -8.89 1.47
N ALA A 321 9.80 -7.71 0.88
CA ALA A 321 10.25 -7.47 -0.49
C ALA A 321 10.22 -5.98 -0.79
N ASN A 322 11.37 -5.39 -1.08
CA ASN A 322 11.45 -3.98 -1.37
C ASN A 322 12.35 -3.64 -2.54
N ALA A 323 12.26 -2.37 -2.97
CA ALA A 323 13.21 -1.77 -3.88
C ALA A 323 14.62 -1.73 -3.27
N LEU A 324 15.62 -1.51 -4.13
CA LEU A 324 17.03 -1.61 -3.73
C LEU A 324 17.51 -0.43 -2.84
N ASN A 325 16.67 0.60 -2.66
CA ASN A 325 16.89 1.77 -1.79
C ASN A 325 16.56 1.52 -0.31
N LEU A 326 15.95 0.38 0.07
CA LEU A 326 15.62 0.10 1.47
C LEU A 326 16.78 0.27 2.48
N PRO A 327 18.04 -0.09 2.17
CA PRO A 327 19.17 0.16 3.08
C PRO A 327 19.41 1.66 3.37
N GLU A 328 19.08 2.54 2.43
CA GLU A 328 19.19 4.00 2.61
C GLU A 328 18.10 4.49 3.57
N ILE A 329 16.86 4.06 3.34
CA ILE A 329 15.72 4.33 4.24
C ILE A 329 16.02 3.80 5.66
N LYS A 330 16.57 2.59 5.78
CA LYS A 330 17.02 2.03 7.06
C LYS A 330 18.05 2.95 7.72
N GLY A 331 19.03 3.45 6.96
CA GLY A 331 20.03 4.40 7.44
C GLY A 331 19.41 5.66 8.03
N MET A 332 18.37 6.22 7.40
CA MET A 332 17.65 7.39 7.90
C MET A 332 16.91 7.09 9.21
N VAL A 333 16.28 5.92 9.34
CA VAL A 333 15.64 5.50 10.60
C VAL A 333 16.66 5.29 11.71
N ASP A 334 17.78 4.62 11.42
CA ASP A 334 18.84 4.34 12.40
C ASP A 334 19.53 5.62 12.92
N GLN A 335 19.47 6.71 12.14
CA GLN A 335 20.05 8.02 12.46
C GLN A 335 19.03 9.02 13.05
N ASP A 336 17.80 8.59 13.35
CA ASP A 336 16.69 9.43 13.81
C ASP A 336 16.30 10.57 12.83
N GLU A 337 16.67 10.46 11.54
CA GLU A 337 16.30 11.41 10.49
C GLU A 337 14.89 11.13 9.94
N LEU A 338 14.45 9.88 10.02
CA LEU A 338 13.12 9.43 9.63
C LEU A 338 12.45 8.72 10.81
N LEU A 339 11.25 9.17 11.19
CA LEU A 339 10.45 8.47 12.19
C LEU A 339 9.85 7.19 11.61
N GLY A 340 10.28 6.05 12.15
CA GLY A 340 9.76 4.75 11.76
C GLY A 340 10.13 3.64 12.74
N PRO A 341 9.58 2.43 12.51
CA PRO A 341 10.02 1.24 13.22
C PRO A 341 11.43 0.84 12.78
N GLU A 342 12.17 0.19 13.69
CA GLU A 342 13.45 -0.43 13.36
C GLU A 342 13.28 -1.47 12.25
N ILE A 343 14.05 -1.31 11.16
CA ILE A 343 14.06 -2.29 10.06
C ILE A 343 15.00 -3.43 10.43
N SER A 344 14.54 -4.35 11.28
CA SER A 344 15.38 -5.38 11.90
C SER A 344 15.80 -6.50 10.92
N ILE A 345 14.97 -6.79 9.90
CA ILE A 345 15.24 -7.84 8.92
C ILE A 345 14.91 -7.31 7.52
N MET A 346 15.87 -7.43 6.59
CA MET A 346 15.65 -7.14 5.16
C MET A 346 15.64 -8.44 4.34
N SER A 347 14.70 -8.53 3.39
CA SER A 347 14.56 -9.70 2.51
C SER A 347 14.88 -9.39 1.07
N GLY A 348 15.97 -9.97 0.57
CA GLY A 348 16.39 -9.80 -0.81
C GLY A 348 15.43 -10.49 -1.77
N PHE A 349 14.65 -9.72 -2.52
CA PHE A 349 13.64 -10.26 -3.43
C PHE A 349 14.26 -10.78 -4.73
N ILE A 350 13.98 -12.04 -5.08
CA ILE A 350 14.44 -12.68 -6.32
C ILE A 350 13.26 -13.33 -7.02
N ASP A 351 13.07 -12.99 -8.30
CA ASP A 351 12.10 -13.68 -9.15
C ASP A 351 12.63 -13.89 -10.57
N PHE A 352 12.02 -14.82 -11.30
CA PHE A 352 12.37 -15.08 -12.69
C PHE A 352 11.69 -14.11 -13.65
N ALA A 353 12.44 -13.65 -14.65
CA ALA A 353 11.96 -12.74 -15.67
C ALA A 353 10.83 -13.35 -16.51
N GLY A 354 9.72 -12.63 -16.62
CA GLY A 354 8.59 -13.07 -17.43
C GLY A 354 7.37 -12.17 -17.25
N PRO A 355 6.24 -12.49 -17.91
CA PRO A 355 5.00 -11.72 -17.82
C PRO A 355 4.38 -11.72 -16.41
N PHE A 356 4.80 -12.64 -15.54
CA PHE A 356 4.31 -12.75 -14.17
C PHE A 356 5.34 -12.34 -13.12
N ALA A 357 6.47 -11.79 -13.54
CA ALA A 357 7.55 -11.44 -12.63
C ALA A 357 7.06 -10.50 -11.52
N GLY A 358 7.67 -10.68 -10.36
CA GLY A 358 7.57 -9.75 -9.26
C GLY A 358 7.94 -8.32 -9.66
N PRO A 359 7.48 -7.34 -8.90
CA PRO A 359 7.60 -5.93 -9.27
C PRO A 359 8.91 -5.25 -8.78
N THR A 360 9.78 -5.95 -8.06
CA THR A 360 10.91 -5.30 -7.40
C THR A 360 12.12 -6.23 -7.30
N GLY A 361 13.17 -5.78 -6.62
CA GLY A 361 14.38 -6.55 -6.34
C GLY A 361 15.14 -6.98 -7.59
N LYS A 362 15.65 -8.21 -7.58
CA LYS A 362 16.44 -8.79 -8.68
C LYS A 362 15.58 -9.71 -9.54
N ILE A 363 15.31 -9.28 -10.76
CA ILE A 363 14.60 -10.08 -11.77
C ILE A 363 15.63 -10.78 -12.67
N VAL A 364 15.73 -12.11 -12.55
CA VAL A 364 16.82 -12.92 -13.12
C VAL A 364 16.33 -13.79 -14.29
N LYS A 365 17.23 -14.09 -15.23
CA LYS A 365 16.96 -14.91 -16.43
C LYS A 365 17.70 -16.25 -16.41
N THR A 366 18.75 -16.38 -15.60
CA THR A 366 19.56 -17.59 -15.49
C THR A 366 19.80 -17.95 -14.03
N LEU A 367 20.17 -19.22 -13.77
CA LEU A 367 20.52 -19.65 -12.41
C LEU A 367 21.74 -18.88 -11.89
N ASP A 368 22.73 -18.61 -12.76
CA ASP A 368 23.93 -17.84 -12.39
C ASP A 368 23.58 -16.42 -11.95
N GLU A 369 22.64 -15.76 -12.64
CA GLU A 369 22.12 -14.45 -12.20
C GLU A 369 21.39 -14.56 -10.85
N GLY A 370 20.65 -15.65 -10.62
CA GLY A 370 20.02 -15.93 -9.33
C GLY A 370 21.03 -16.11 -8.19
N LEU A 371 22.09 -16.89 -8.42
CA LEU A 371 23.19 -17.09 -7.46
C LEU A 371 23.94 -15.76 -7.21
N ALA A 372 24.15 -14.96 -8.25
CA ALA A 372 24.73 -13.62 -8.12
C ALA A 372 23.81 -12.68 -7.32
N ALA A 373 22.49 -12.78 -7.46
CA ALA A 373 21.54 -12.01 -6.68
C ALA A 373 21.57 -12.38 -5.19
N VAL A 374 21.64 -13.69 -4.86
CA VAL A 374 21.84 -14.15 -3.47
C VAL A 374 23.10 -13.54 -2.87
N ASN A 375 24.22 -13.61 -3.60
CA ASN A 375 25.49 -13.06 -3.17
C ASN A 375 25.43 -11.54 -2.98
N PHE A 376 24.80 -10.82 -3.92
CA PHE A 376 24.58 -9.38 -3.82
C PHE A 376 23.83 -8.99 -2.53
N TYR A 377 22.74 -9.68 -2.21
CA TYR A 377 21.98 -9.38 -1.00
C TYR A 377 22.78 -9.69 0.27
N ALA A 378 23.52 -10.80 0.27
CA ALA A 378 24.42 -11.14 1.36
C ALA A 378 25.52 -10.08 1.58
N ASP A 379 26.14 -9.59 0.49
CA ASP A 379 27.16 -8.53 0.53
C ASP A 379 26.59 -7.19 1.03
N LYS A 380 25.29 -6.96 0.84
CA LYS A 380 24.57 -5.78 1.32
C LYS A 380 24.00 -5.94 2.74
N GLY A 381 24.34 -7.02 3.45
CA GLY A 381 23.96 -7.24 4.84
C GLY A 381 22.49 -7.65 5.04
N TYR A 382 21.83 -8.20 4.02
CA TYR A 382 20.50 -8.77 4.16
C TYR A 382 20.56 -10.08 4.95
N GLN A 383 19.55 -10.34 5.78
CA GLN A 383 19.49 -11.55 6.61
C GLN A 383 18.86 -12.74 5.87
N GLN A 384 18.11 -12.47 4.80
CA GLN A 384 17.39 -13.50 4.07
C GLN A 384 17.14 -13.11 2.60
N VAL A 385 16.88 -14.11 1.77
CA VAL A 385 16.37 -13.93 0.40
C VAL A 385 14.94 -14.44 0.31
N LYS A 386 14.07 -13.65 -0.35
CA LYS A 386 12.71 -14.04 -0.69
C LYS A 386 12.67 -14.55 -2.13
N LEU A 387 12.39 -15.83 -2.31
CA LEU A 387 12.05 -16.39 -3.61
C LEU A 387 10.56 -16.18 -3.90
N TYR A 388 10.25 -15.99 -5.19
CA TYR A 388 8.88 -15.69 -5.62
C TYR A 388 8.33 -16.70 -6.63
N SER A 389 7.06 -16.51 -7.01
CA SER A 389 6.25 -17.51 -7.70
C SER A 389 6.75 -17.89 -9.11
N SER A 390 7.62 -17.09 -9.75
CA SER A 390 8.10 -17.38 -11.12
C SER A 390 9.42 -18.17 -11.15
N ILE A 391 10.11 -18.32 -10.02
CA ILE A 391 11.36 -19.09 -9.93
C ILE A 391 11.15 -20.53 -10.45
N PRO A 392 12.01 -21.04 -11.35
CA PRO A 392 11.98 -22.45 -11.74
C PRO A 392 12.19 -23.37 -10.52
N VAL A 393 11.38 -24.43 -10.43
CA VAL A 393 11.35 -25.30 -9.23
C VAL A 393 12.69 -25.97 -8.96
N GLU A 394 13.47 -26.25 -9.99
CA GLU A 394 14.80 -26.83 -9.92
C GLU A 394 15.88 -25.83 -9.45
N TRP A 395 15.57 -24.52 -9.44
CA TRP A 395 16.49 -23.50 -8.92
C TRP A 395 16.38 -23.30 -7.41
N VAL A 396 15.27 -23.71 -6.79
CA VAL A 396 15.06 -23.49 -5.35
C VAL A 396 16.19 -24.08 -4.53
N LYS A 397 16.55 -25.35 -4.79
CA LYS A 397 17.62 -26.04 -4.06
C LYS A 397 19.01 -25.40 -4.21
N PRO A 398 19.52 -25.11 -5.42
CA PRO A 398 20.82 -24.44 -5.56
C PRO A 398 20.82 -23.01 -5.01
N LEU A 399 19.75 -22.24 -5.18
CA LEU A 399 19.63 -20.90 -4.57
C LEU A 399 19.64 -20.97 -3.04
N ALA A 400 18.94 -21.95 -2.47
CA ALA A 400 18.91 -22.16 -1.03
C ALA A 400 20.28 -22.57 -0.48
N ALA A 401 20.95 -23.50 -1.16
CA ALA A 401 22.30 -23.92 -0.77
C ALA A 401 23.30 -22.75 -0.78
N GLU A 402 23.23 -21.86 -1.78
CA GLU A 402 24.09 -20.68 -1.83
C GLU A 402 23.73 -19.65 -0.75
N ALA A 403 22.43 -19.44 -0.49
CA ALA A 403 21.98 -18.56 0.59
C ALA A 403 22.49 -19.04 1.96
N HIS A 404 22.30 -20.33 2.26
CA HIS A 404 22.79 -20.93 3.51
C HIS A 404 24.31 -20.88 3.65
N LYS A 405 25.05 -21.10 2.55
CA LYS A 405 26.52 -20.95 2.52
C LYS A 405 26.96 -19.52 2.88
N ARG A 406 26.16 -18.53 2.49
CA ARG A 406 26.36 -17.11 2.83
C ARG A 406 25.76 -16.70 4.18
N GLY A 407 25.10 -17.63 4.90
CA GLY A 407 24.47 -17.40 6.20
C GLY A 407 23.07 -16.79 6.15
N LEU A 408 22.47 -16.70 4.96
CA LEU A 408 21.13 -16.14 4.75
C LEU A 408 20.07 -17.22 4.88
N LYS A 409 18.88 -16.84 5.35
CA LYS A 409 17.69 -17.70 5.28
C LYS A 409 17.01 -17.60 3.92
N VAL A 410 16.25 -18.62 3.56
CA VAL A 410 15.41 -18.65 2.36
C VAL A 410 13.96 -18.62 2.77
N VAL A 411 13.24 -17.63 2.27
CA VAL A 411 11.82 -17.41 2.59
C VAL A 411 11.04 -17.18 1.31
N GLY A 412 9.71 -17.14 1.41
CA GLY A 412 8.89 -16.50 0.39
C GLY A 412 7.68 -17.28 -0.06
N HIS A 413 7.29 -17.00 -1.29
CA HIS A 413 6.21 -17.70 -1.95
C HIS A 413 6.70 -19.06 -2.40
N VAL A 414 5.82 -20.07 -2.36
CA VAL A 414 6.11 -21.33 -3.04
C VAL A 414 6.05 -21.10 -4.56
N PRO A 415 7.10 -21.46 -5.32
CA PRO A 415 7.09 -21.33 -6.77
C PRO A 415 5.92 -22.03 -7.44
N SER A 416 5.56 -21.55 -8.62
CA SER A 416 4.53 -22.19 -9.43
C SER A 416 4.88 -23.65 -9.70
N TYR A 417 3.87 -24.51 -9.64
CA TYR A 417 4.04 -25.96 -9.85
C TYR A 417 4.91 -26.67 -8.80
N MET A 418 4.96 -26.14 -7.58
CA MET A 418 5.70 -26.69 -6.45
C MET A 418 4.81 -26.77 -5.20
N THR A 419 4.99 -27.79 -4.37
CA THR A 419 4.35 -27.85 -3.04
C THR A 419 5.21 -27.19 -1.98
N ALA A 420 4.58 -26.72 -0.89
CA ALA A 420 5.32 -26.22 0.26
C ALA A 420 6.21 -27.31 0.89
N GLU A 421 5.75 -28.57 0.92
CA GLU A 421 6.56 -29.72 1.37
C GLU A 421 7.85 -29.85 0.56
N ARG A 422 7.80 -29.70 -0.76
CA ARG A 422 9.00 -29.71 -1.60
C ARG A 422 9.89 -28.50 -1.33
N ALA A 423 9.34 -27.30 -1.24
CA ALA A 423 10.12 -26.09 -0.99
C ALA A 423 10.89 -26.16 0.34
N ILE A 424 10.26 -26.69 1.39
CA ILE A 424 10.90 -26.96 2.69
C ILE A 424 12.03 -27.98 2.55
N ASN A 425 11.80 -29.09 1.84
CA ASN A 425 12.84 -30.10 1.63
C ASN A 425 14.01 -29.59 0.76
N ASP A 426 13.74 -28.63 -0.13
CA ASP A 426 14.74 -27.99 -0.97
C ASP A 426 15.46 -26.81 -0.29
N GLY A 427 15.07 -26.43 0.95
CA GLY A 427 15.85 -25.53 1.79
C GLY A 427 15.14 -24.25 2.27
N TYR A 428 13.81 -24.15 2.16
CA TYR A 428 13.09 -23.03 2.79
C TYR A 428 13.20 -23.08 4.31
N ASP A 429 13.44 -21.92 4.92
CA ASP A 429 13.41 -21.68 6.37
C ASP A 429 12.05 -21.12 6.83
N GLN A 430 11.32 -20.48 5.91
CA GLN A 430 10.01 -19.89 6.17
C GLN A 430 9.10 -19.97 4.95
N VAL A 431 7.83 -20.32 5.19
CA VAL A 431 6.78 -20.22 4.17
C VAL A 431 5.90 -19.02 4.48
N ILE A 432 5.62 -18.24 3.44
CA ILE A 432 4.90 -16.99 3.53
C ILE A 432 3.51 -17.15 2.92
N HIS A 433 2.53 -16.53 3.57
CA HIS A 433 1.11 -16.52 3.23
C HIS A 433 0.37 -17.84 3.48
N MET A 434 -0.75 -17.77 4.21
CA MET A 434 -1.55 -18.94 4.53
C MET A 434 -2.08 -19.65 3.27
N ASN A 435 -2.37 -18.92 2.19
CA ASN A 435 -2.81 -19.56 0.94
C ASN A 435 -1.74 -20.53 0.39
N MET A 436 -0.43 -20.25 0.54
CA MET A 436 0.64 -21.15 0.09
C MET A 436 0.68 -22.45 0.91
N ILE A 437 0.40 -22.35 2.21
CA ILE A 437 0.24 -23.52 3.09
C ILE A 437 -0.96 -24.36 2.64
N MET A 438 -2.11 -23.72 2.36
CA MET A 438 -3.33 -24.42 1.94
C MET A 438 -3.15 -25.10 0.58
N LEU A 439 -2.46 -24.45 -0.36
CA LEU A 439 -2.17 -24.99 -1.70
C LEU A 439 -1.34 -26.27 -1.66
N ASN A 440 -0.53 -26.51 -0.62
CA ASN A 440 0.22 -27.75 -0.42
C ASN A 440 -0.68 -29.00 -0.50
N PHE A 441 -1.93 -28.89 -0.05
CA PHE A 441 -2.89 -30.00 -0.01
C PHE A 441 -3.78 -30.09 -1.25
N LEU A 442 -3.64 -29.15 -2.20
CA LEU A 442 -4.46 -29.07 -3.40
C LEU A 442 -3.73 -29.54 -4.68
N GLY A 443 -2.46 -29.95 -4.54
CA GLY A 443 -1.61 -30.52 -5.59
C GLY A 443 -0.57 -29.53 -6.16
N ASP A 444 0.45 -30.07 -6.83
CA ASP A 444 1.56 -29.35 -7.47
C ASP A 444 1.25 -28.90 -8.91
N THR A 445 0.01 -29.01 -9.36
CA THR A 445 -0.43 -28.58 -10.70
C THR A 445 -0.95 -27.13 -10.71
N ILE A 446 -0.81 -26.41 -9.60
CA ILE A 446 -1.37 -25.07 -9.45
C ILE A 446 -0.35 -24.03 -9.88
N ASP A 447 -0.73 -23.22 -10.87
CA ASP A 447 0.00 -22.03 -11.22
C ASP A 447 -0.20 -20.93 -10.17
N THR A 448 0.81 -20.71 -9.32
CA THR A 448 0.75 -19.73 -8.21
C THR A 448 1.06 -18.30 -8.65
N ARG A 449 1.26 -18.05 -9.95
CA ARG A 449 1.55 -16.72 -10.49
C ARG A 449 0.30 -15.90 -10.81
N SER A 450 -0.87 -16.55 -10.84
CA SER A 450 -2.16 -15.93 -11.17
C SER A 450 -3.13 -15.87 -9.98
N MET A 451 -4.30 -15.26 -10.19
CA MET A 451 -5.43 -15.28 -9.24
C MET A 451 -5.90 -16.69 -8.87
N GLY A 452 -5.59 -17.71 -9.68
CA GLY A 452 -5.93 -19.11 -9.40
C GLY A 452 -5.42 -19.60 -8.04
N ARG A 453 -4.34 -19.02 -7.52
CA ARG A 453 -3.78 -19.35 -6.19
C ARG A 453 -4.68 -18.96 -5.01
N PHE A 454 -5.61 -18.04 -5.23
CA PHE A 454 -6.60 -17.63 -4.23
C PHE A 454 -7.94 -18.31 -4.49
N ILE A 455 -8.41 -18.29 -5.75
CA ILE A 455 -9.68 -18.88 -6.16
C ILE A 455 -9.74 -20.38 -5.82
N LYS A 456 -8.69 -21.15 -6.14
CA LYS A 456 -8.66 -22.59 -5.85
C LYS A 456 -8.71 -22.87 -4.35
N VAL A 457 -8.14 -22.01 -3.52
CA VAL A 457 -8.22 -22.14 -2.05
C VAL A 457 -9.67 -21.88 -1.61
N ALA A 458 -10.30 -20.80 -2.09
CA ALA A 458 -11.70 -20.51 -1.80
C ALA A 458 -12.64 -21.68 -2.19
N GLU A 459 -12.45 -22.26 -3.38
CA GLU A 459 -13.29 -23.35 -3.89
C GLU A 459 -13.08 -24.69 -3.16
N ARG A 460 -11.84 -24.98 -2.75
CA ARG A 460 -11.44 -26.35 -2.38
C ARG A 460 -10.92 -26.49 -0.96
N ALA A 461 -10.67 -25.42 -0.20
CA ALA A 461 -10.16 -25.53 1.17
C ALA A 461 -11.06 -26.39 2.07
N ARG A 462 -12.38 -26.38 1.84
CA ARG A 462 -13.35 -27.25 2.56
C ARG A 462 -13.12 -28.75 2.38
N GLN A 463 -12.34 -29.15 1.37
CA GLN A 463 -12.00 -30.54 1.06
C GLN A 463 -10.78 -31.02 1.87
N ILE A 464 -10.04 -30.09 2.50
CA ILE A 464 -8.86 -30.42 3.30
C ILE A 464 -9.31 -30.93 4.66
N ASP A 465 -9.03 -32.21 4.94
CA ASP A 465 -9.16 -32.75 6.29
C ASP A 465 -8.03 -32.21 7.19
N THR A 466 -8.33 -31.13 7.91
CA THR A 466 -7.39 -30.45 8.82
C THR A 466 -6.94 -31.33 9.98
N LYS A 467 -7.63 -32.44 10.26
CA LYS A 467 -7.28 -33.42 11.29
C LYS A 467 -6.71 -34.72 10.69
N GLY A 468 -6.64 -34.79 9.37
CA GLY A 468 -6.22 -35.97 8.64
C GLY A 468 -4.71 -36.20 8.67
N PRO A 469 -4.26 -37.40 8.27
CA PRO A 469 -2.85 -37.79 8.33
C PRO A 469 -1.94 -36.92 7.45
N ALA A 470 -2.43 -36.40 6.33
CA ALA A 470 -1.65 -35.53 5.44
C ALA A 470 -1.26 -34.21 6.12
N VAL A 471 -2.22 -33.55 6.79
CA VAL A 471 -1.97 -32.31 7.54
C VAL A 471 -1.09 -32.57 8.75
N ALA A 472 -1.32 -33.67 9.48
CA ALA A 472 -0.47 -34.07 10.60
C ALA A 472 0.99 -34.29 10.17
N LYS A 473 1.22 -34.99 9.05
CA LYS A 473 2.56 -35.20 8.47
C LYS A 473 3.22 -33.86 8.10
N PHE A 474 2.48 -32.95 7.47
CA PHE A 474 3.00 -31.64 7.10
C PHE A 474 3.36 -30.79 8.33
N ILE A 475 2.53 -30.77 9.36
CA ILE A 475 2.84 -30.10 10.64
C ILE A 475 4.08 -30.71 11.29
N GLN A 476 4.25 -32.03 11.23
CA GLN A 476 5.46 -32.70 11.73
C GLN A 476 6.70 -32.29 10.92
N LEU A 477 6.59 -32.13 9.60
CA LEU A 477 7.67 -31.60 8.76
C LEU A 477 8.04 -30.18 9.20
N LEU A 478 7.06 -29.27 9.31
CA LEU A 478 7.28 -27.90 9.78
C LEU A 478 8.01 -27.89 11.14
N LYS A 479 7.55 -28.70 12.09
CA LYS A 479 8.16 -28.80 13.43
C LYS A 479 9.59 -29.37 13.39
N SER A 480 9.81 -30.46 12.66
CA SER A 480 11.12 -31.14 12.63
C SER A 480 12.20 -30.31 11.92
N ARG A 481 11.80 -29.45 10.98
CA ARG A 481 12.67 -28.51 10.27
C ARG A 481 12.68 -27.11 10.88
N GLN A 482 11.92 -26.87 11.95
CA GLN A 482 11.75 -25.56 12.60
C GLN A 482 11.32 -24.44 11.63
N ILE A 483 10.44 -24.79 10.69
CA ILE A 483 9.94 -23.85 9.68
C ILE A 483 9.08 -22.79 10.34
N VAL A 484 9.41 -21.53 10.08
CA VAL A 484 8.55 -20.41 10.44
C VAL A 484 7.40 -20.34 9.44
N VAL A 485 6.19 -20.12 9.92
CA VAL A 485 5.03 -19.80 9.06
C VAL A 485 4.65 -18.37 9.35
N ASP A 486 4.76 -17.51 8.34
CA ASP A 486 4.13 -16.19 8.36
C ASP A 486 2.82 -16.29 7.56
N PRO A 487 1.67 -16.38 8.23
CA PRO A 487 0.42 -16.65 7.57
C PRO A 487 -0.20 -15.41 6.92
N THR A 488 0.24 -14.20 7.28
CA THR A 488 -0.39 -12.92 6.92
C THR A 488 -1.92 -13.00 7.00
N MET A 489 -2.47 -13.42 8.14
CA MET A 489 -3.90 -13.77 8.24
C MET A 489 -4.84 -12.61 7.88
N ALA A 490 -4.48 -11.37 8.22
CA ALA A 490 -5.31 -10.19 7.96
C ALA A 490 -5.64 -10.03 6.45
N ILE A 491 -4.70 -10.30 5.54
CA ILE A 491 -4.96 -10.18 4.10
C ILE A 491 -5.89 -11.29 3.59
N PHE A 492 -5.88 -12.47 4.21
CA PHE A 492 -6.69 -13.62 3.78
C PHE A 492 -8.06 -13.67 4.43
N GLU A 493 -8.18 -13.23 5.69
CA GLU A 493 -9.48 -13.03 6.32
C GLU A 493 -10.32 -12.08 5.44
N GLY A 494 -9.77 -10.89 5.14
CA GLY A 494 -10.48 -9.94 4.30
C GLY A 494 -10.83 -10.49 2.92
N MET A 495 -9.95 -11.31 2.35
CA MET A 495 -10.15 -11.93 1.04
C MET A 495 -11.23 -13.02 1.03
N PHE A 496 -11.35 -13.84 2.07
CA PHE A 496 -12.21 -15.04 2.06
C PHE A 496 -13.47 -14.91 2.90
N THR A 497 -13.52 -13.99 3.88
CA THR A 497 -14.65 -13.89 4.81
C THR A 497 -15.42 -12.58 4.74
N ASN A 498 -14.87 -11.53 4.13
CA ASN A 498 -15.59 -10.26 4.04
C ASN A 498 -16.76 -10.36 3.06
N GLU A 499 -17.89 -9.83 3.47
CA GLU A 499 -19.08 -9.70 2.64
C GLU A 499 -19.29 -8.23 2.25
N PRO A 500 -19.65 -7.92 0.99
CA PRO A 500 -19.96 -6.55 0.59
C PRO A 500 -21.04 -5.92 1.49
N GLY A 501 -20.78 -4.70 1.95
CA GLY A 501 -21.68 -3.95 2.85
C GLY A 501 -21.60 -4.35 4.32
N LYS A 502 -20.73 -5.29 4.69
CA LYS A 502 -20.40 -5.60 6.09
C LYS A 502 -18.98 -5.16 6.42
N MET A 503 -18.78 -4.66 7.64
CA MET A 503 -17.45 -4.32 8.14
C MET A 503 -16.57 -5.56 8.15
N ALA A 504 -15.33 -5.43 7.69
CA ALA A 504 -14.32 -6.46 7.84
C ALA A 504 -14.12 -6.80 9.33
N ALA A 505 -14.38 -8.05 9.72
CA ALA A 505 -14.45 -8.47 11.13
C ALA A 505 -13.18 -8.11 11.93
N GLY A 506 -12.00 -8.34 11.35
CA GLY A 506 -10.70 -8.01 11.98
C GLY A 506 -10.49 -6.52 12.30
N TYR A 507 -11.30 -5.63 11.73
CA TYR A 507 -11.19 -4.18 11.90
C TYR A 507 -12.31 -3.54 12.70
N GLU A 508 -13.35 -4.29 13.10
CA GLU A 508 -14.53 -3.72 13.78
C GLU A 508 -14.18 -2.87 15.01
N THR A 509 -13.22 -3.34 15.81
CA THR A 509 -12.81 -2.68 17.06
C THR A 509 -12.06 -1.37 16.85
N VAL A 510 -11.42 -1.18 15.69
CA VAL A 510 -10.60 0.00 15.36
C VAL A 510 -11.22 0.87 14.27
N ALA A 511 -12.29 0.42 13.61
CA ALA A 511 -12.85 1.11 12.46
C ALA A 511 -13.23 2.57 12.75
N SER A 512 -13.66 2.88 13.97
CA SER A 512 -14.03 4.24 14.37
C SER A 512 -12.86 5.22 14.43
N THR A 513 -11.62 4.73 14.58
CA THR A 513 -10.40 5.54 14.62
C THR A 513 -9.75 5.72 13.25
N LEU A 514 -10.20 4.97 12.24
CA LEU A 514 -9.65 5.04 10.89
C LEU A 514 -10.22 6.24 10.12
N PRO A 515 -9.42 6.84 9.23
CA PRO A 515 -9.91 7.81 8.27
C PRO A 515 -11.16 7.33 7.53
N PRO A 516 -12.13 8.21 7.21
CA PRO A 516 -13.41 7.83 6.62
C PRO A 516 -13.30 6.98 5.35
N GLU A 517 -12.37 7.29 4.48
CA GLU A 517 -12.08 6.59 3.22
C GLU A 517 -11.51 5.20 3.45
N ILE A 518 -10.57 5.05 4.41
CA ILE A 518 -10.06 3.75 4.82
C ILE A 518 -11.20 2.93 5.41
N ARG A 519 -12.00 3.52 6.31
CA ARG A 519 -13.16 2.85 6.90
C ARG A 519 -14.17 2.39 5.85
N ARG A 520 -14.46 3.21 4.83
CA ARG A 520 -15.35 2.82 3.72
C ARG A 520 -14.79 1.65 2.92
N SER A 521 -13.48 1.59 2.72
CA SER A 521 -12.84 0.47 2.02
C SER A 521 -13.04 -0.89 2.72
N LEU A 522 -13.20 -0.89 4.05
CA LEU A 522 -13.41 -2.10 4.85
C LEU A 522 -14.75 -2.78 4.62
N TYR A 523 -15.68 -2.15 3.90
CA TYR A 523 -16.97 -2.73 3.56
C TYR A 523 -17.02 -3.37 2.16
N ARG A 524 -15.94 -3.30 1.36
CA ARG A 524 -15.92 -3.74 -0.06
C ARG A 524 -16.26 -5.22 -0.28
N GLY A 525 -16.12 -6.06 0.76
CA GLY A 525 -16.20 -7.52 0.62
C GLY A 525 -14.86 -8.15 0.19
N GLY A 526 -14.86 -9.48 0.09
CA GLY A 526 -13.70 -10.29 -0.31
C GLY A 526 -13.68 -10.64 -1.80
N LEU A 527 -13.13 -11.81 -2.14
CA LEU A 527 -13.16 -12.34 -3.50
C LEU A 527 -14.60 -12.48 -4.03
N PRO A 528 -14.83 -12.18 -5.31
CA PRO A 528 -16.15 -12.27 -5.94
C PRO A 528 -16.68 -13.70 -6.08
#